data_AF-A0A955B4I2-F1
#
_entry.id   AF-A0A955B4I2-F1
#
_cell.length_a   1.000
_cell.length_b   1.000
_cell.length_c   1.000
_cell.angle_alpha   90.00
_cell.angle_beta   90.00
_cell.angle_gamma   90.00
#
_symmetry.space_group_name_H-M   'P 1'
#
loop_
_entity.id
_entity.type
_entity.pdbx_description
1 polymer ?
#
loop_
_entity_poly.entity_id
_entity_poly.type
_entity_poly.pdbx_seq_one_letter_code
_entity_poly.pdbx_strand_id
1 'polypeptide(L)'
;MNKLIVFAKHWTPGQVKTRLAASVGADAAAAIYREFIRCTTDRMAAVGNRRSVCVTPKERANEFRQVASEELWSISHQSAGDLGERMARAFSECLQSKGKVRAVIIGSDSPDLPAEWVVDAFE
;
A
#
# COMPACT_ATOMS: atom_id res chain seq x y z
N MET A 1 -5.66 17.67 -6.87
CA MET A 1 -4.48 16.86 -6.52
C MET A 1 -4.93 15.44 -6.26
N ASN A 2 -4.38 14.48 -6.97
CA ASN A 2 -4.71 13.06 -6.85
C ASN A 2 -3.67 12.38 -5.94
N LYS A 3 -4.12 11.75 -4.85
CA LYS A 3 -3.29 11.04 -3.88
C LYS A 3 -3.62 9.55 -3.94
N LEU A 4 -2.64 8.73 -4.31
CA LEU A 4 -2.74 7.28 -4.24
C LEU A 4 -2.12 6.78 -2.93
N ILE A 5 -2.82 5.86 -2.27
CA ILE A 5 -2.37 5.24 -1.03
C ILE A 5 -2.43 3.72 -1.19
N VAL A 6 -1.29 3.06 -1.02
CA VAL A 6 -1.20 1.59 -1.01
C VAL A 6 -1.17 1.11 0.43
N PHE A 7 -2.20 0.39 0.87
CA PHE A 7 -2.21 -0.23 2.19
C PHE A 7 -1.45 -1.55 2.15
N ALA A 8 -0.43 -1.68 3.00
CA ALA A 8 0.39 -2.89 3.08
C ALA A 8 0.70 -3.27 4.53
N LYS A 9 0.73 -4.59 4.78
CA LYS A 9 1.25 -5.17 6.03
C LYS A 9 2.68 -5.64 5.78
N HIS A 10 3.56 -5.58 6.78
CA HIS A 10 4.91 -6.10 6.64
C HIS A 10 4.89 -7.60 6.36
N TRP A 11 5.76 -8.07 5.47
CA TRP A 11 5.83 -9.47 5.03
C TRP A 11 6.50 -10.39 6.06
N THR A 12 6.16 -10.26 7.34
CA THR A 12 6.66 -11.18 8.37
C THR A 12 6.13 -12.60 8.10
N PRO A 13 7.00 -13.63 7.96
CA PRO A 13 6.57 -15.00 7.79
C PRO A 13 5.53 -15.42 8.84
N GLY A 14 4.47 -16.09 8.39
CA GLY A 14 3.37 -16.56 9.26
C GLY A 14 2.36 -15.47 9.65
N GLN A 15 2.61 -14.18 9.36
CA GLN A 15 1.68 -13.09 9.68
C GLN A 15 0.92 -12.52 8.48
N VAL A 16 1.32 -12.92 7.27
CA VAL A 16 0.74 -12.50 5.99
C VAL A 16 0.49 -13.73 5.13
N LYS A 17 -0.49 -13.61 4.22
CA LYS A 17 -0.78 -14.65 3.21
C LYS A 17 -0.87 -16.06 3.81
N THR A 18 -1.47 -16.21 4.98
CA THR A 18 -1.51 -17.50 5.71
C THR A 18 -2.19 -18.62 4.93
N ARG A 19 -3.18 -18.28 4.08
CA ARG A 19 -3.80 -19.24 3.15
C ARG A 19 -2.81 -19.75 2.09
N LEU A 20 -1.98 -18.87 1.53
CA LEU A 20 -0.92 -19.26 0.59
C LEU A 20 0.19 -20.03 1.32
N ALA A 21 0.55 -19.58 2.52
CA ALA A 21 1.57 -20.22 3.36
C ALA A 21 1.23 -21.67 3.71
N ALA A 22 -0.05 -22.01 3.82
CA ALA A 22 -0.50 -23.40 4.02
C ALA A 22 -0.08 -24.34 2.88
N SER A 23 0.18 -23.80 1.68
CA SER A 23 0.61 -24.57 0.51
C SER A 23 2.10 -24.46 0.22
N VAL A 24 2.70 -23.27 0.36
CA VAL A 24 4.10 -23.02 -0.05
C VAL A 24 5.07 -22.79 1.13
N GLY A 25 4.57 -22.76 2.37
CA GLY A 25 5.36 -22.41 3.55
C GLY A 25 5.36 -20.90 3.85
N ALA A 26 5.59 -20.57 5.13
CA ALA A 26 5.51 -19.20 5.64
C ALA A 26 6.52 -18.26 4.99
N ASP A 27 7.77 -18.71 4.80
CA ASP A 27 8.85 -17.91 4.22
C ASP A 27 8.62 -17.63 2.73
N ALA A 28 8.23 -18.66 1.97
CA ALA A 28 7.93 -18.48 0.55
C ALA A 28 6.72 -17.56 0.34
N ALA A 29 5.66 -17.69 1.15
CA ALA A 29 4.50 -16.81 1.07
C ALA A 29 4.85 -15.35 1.42
N ALA A 30 5.73 -15.13 2.40
CA ALA A 30 6.26 -13.81 2.73
C ALA A 30 7.10 -13.22 1.59
N ALA A 31 7.99 -14.01 0.99
CA ALA A 31 8.81 -13.58 -0.15
C ALA A 31 7.93 -13.20 -1.36
N ILE A 32 6.92 -14.01 -1.68
CA ILE A 32 5.94 -13.70 -2.73
C ILE A 32 5.19 -12.40 -2.41
N TYR A 33 4.76 -12.21 -1.17
CA TYR A 33 4.04 -10.99 -0.79
C TYR A 33 4.91 -9.72 -0.85
N ARG A 34 6.20 -9.83 -0.49
CA ARG A 34 7.17 -8.75 -0.69
C ARG A 34 7.25 -8.36 -2.17
N GLU A 35 7.27 -9.34 -3.06
CA GLU A 35 7.24 -9.11 -4.51
C GLU A 35 5.92 -8.51 -4.98
N PHE A 36 4.79 -8.86 -4.38
CA PHE A 36 3.50 -8.23 -4.70
C PHE A 36 3.53 -6.73 -4.39
N ILE A 37 4.09 -6.35 -3.23
CA ILE A 37 4.26 -4.94 -2.86
C ILE A 37 5.12 -4.23 -3.89
N ARG A 38 6.29 -4.80 -4.26
CA ARG A 38 7.19 -4.24 -5.28
C ARG A 38 6.48 -4.03 -6.62
N CYS A 39 5.86 -5.08 -7.15
CA CYS A 39 5.13 -5.03 -8.42
C CYS A 39 4.00 -4.00 -8.40
N THR A 40 3.26 -3.91 -7.28
CA THR A 40 2.20 -2.92 -7.11
C THR A 40 2.78 -1.49 -7.14
N THR A 41 3.86 -1.23 -6.40
CA THR A 41 4.45 0.11 -6.33
C THR A 41 5.12 0.53 -7.63
N ASP A 42 5.72 -0.41 -8.36
CA ASP A 42 6.33 -0.17 -9.67
C ASP A 42 5.25 0.10 -10.72
N ARG A 43 4.19 -0.71 -10.76
CA ARG A 43 3.07 -0.51 -11.69
C ARG A 43 2.34 0.82 -11.46
N MET A 44 2.26 1.25 -10.20
CA MET A 44 1.58 2.48 -9.81
C MET A 44 2.51 3.70 -9.74
N ALA A 45 3.77 3.57 -10.18
CA ALA A 45 4.80 4.61 -10.11
C ALA A 45 4.43 5.93 -10.81
N ALA A 46 3.53 5.88 -11.80
CA ALA A 46 3.06 7.06 -12.55
C ALA A 46 1.63 7.49 -12.17
N VAL A 47 0.96 6.80 -11.23
CA VAL A 47 -0.44 7.04 -10.89
C VAL A 47 -0.56 8.08 -9.77
N GLY A 48 -1.39 9.10 -10.00
CA GLY A 48 -1.59 10.22 -9.07
C GLY A 48 -0.42 11.20 -8.99
N ASN A 49 -0.63 12.34 -8.34
CA ASN A 49 0.40 13.36 -8.13
C ASN A 49 1.26 13.06 -6.90
N ARG A 50 0.67 12.39 -5.91
CA ARG A 50 1.35 11.97 -4.68
C ARG A 50 1.02 10.52 -4.42
N ARG A 51 2.00 9.78 -3.93
CA ARG A 51 1.88 8.34 -3.65
C ARG A 51 2.39 8.07 -2.24
N SER A 52 1.77 7.13 -1.54
CA SER A 52 2.28 6.66 -0.26
C SER A 52 1.98 5.20 -0.03
N VAL A 53 2.93 4.48 0.57
CA VAL A 53 2.68 3.17 1.13
C VAL A 53 2.32 3.36 2.61
N CYS A 54 1.09 3.02 2.97
CA CYS A 54 0.55 3.10 4.33
C CYS A 54 0.74 1.76 5.04
N VAL A 55 1.75 1.70 5.90
CA VAL A 55 2.33 0.44 6.39
C VAL A 55 1.87 0.09 7.80
N THR A 56 1.88 -1.21 8.10
CA THR A 56 1.80 -1.74 9.47
C THR A 56 2.69 -2.97 9.62
N PRO A 57 3.46 -3.13 10.71
CA PRO A 57 3.60 -2.19 11.82
C PRO A 57 4.58 -1.04 11.48
N LYS A 58 4.54 0.06 12.23
CA LYS A 58 5.29 1.30 11.91
C LYS A 58 6.81 1.10 11.97
N GLU A 59 7.27 0.19 12.81
CA GLU A 59 8.68 -0.14 13.05
C GLU A 59 9.36 -0.73 11.81
N ARG A 60 8.57 -1.27 10.88
CA ARG A 60 9.05 -1.90 9.65
C ARG A 60 9.08 -0.94 8.45
N ALA A 61 8.81 0.35 8.66
CA ALA A 61 8.71 1.35 7.59
C ALA A 61 9.97 1.48 6.72
N ASN A 62 11.16 1.30 7.29
CA ASN A 62 12.41 1.37 6.53
C ASN A 62 12.52 0.26 5.48
N GLU A 63 12.01 -0.93 5.77
CA GLU A 63 12.04 -2.05 4.82
C GLU A 63 11.12 -1.78 3.62
N PHE A 64 9.98 -1.13 3.86
CA PHE A 64 9.08 -0.70 2.78
C PHE A 64 9.72 0.34 1.87
N ARG A 65 10.55 1.25 2.38
CA ARG A 65 11.28 2.22 1.56
C ARG A 65 12.24 1.56 0.57
N GLN A 66 12.85 0.44 0.96
CA GLN A 66 13.72 -0.32 0.07
C GLN A 66 12.95 -1.06 -1.03
N VAL A 67 11.70 -1.45 -0.75
CA VAL A 67 10.83 -2.16 -1.71
C VAL A 67 10.10 -1.18 -2.64
N ALA A 68 9.62 -0.06 -2.09
CA ALA A 68 8.90 0.98 -2.80
C ALA A 68 9.85 2.16 -3.02
N SER A 69 10.34 2.33 -4.25
CA SER A 69 11.29 3.39 -4.65
C SER A 69 11.11 4.69 -3.85
N GLU A 70 12.12 5.05 -3.04
CA GLU A 70 12.07 6.21 -2.11
C GLU A 70 11.82 7.54 -2.82
N GLU A 71 12.21 7.64 -4.09
CA GLU A 71 12.01 8.83 -4.92
C GLU A 71 10.54 9.01 -5.32
N LEU A 72 9.79 7.90 -5.41
CA LEU A 72 8.44 7.87 -5.97
C LEU A 72 7.36 7.71 -4.89
N TRP A 73 7.70 7.14 -3.74
CA TRP A 73 6.76 6.75 -2.68
C TRP A 73 7.17 7.31 -1.32
N SER A 74 6.27 8.03 -0.68
CA SER A 74 6.41 8.35 0.75
C SER A 74 5.90 7.18 1.62
N ILE A 75 6.39 7.06 2.85
CA ILE A 75 5.83 6.10 3.81
C ILE A 75 4.89 6.83 4.77
N SER A 76 3.71 6.25 5.00
CA SER A 76 2.77 6.62 6.06
C SER A 76 2.45 5.39 6.91
N HIS A 77 1.77 5.58 8.04
CA HIS A 77 1.48 4.49 8.98
C HIS A 77 -0.01 4.27 9.12
N GLN A 78 -0.45 3.02 9.13
CA GLN A 78 -1.83 2.71 9.47
C GLN A 78 -2.08 3.01 10.95
N SER A 79 -3.22 3.60 11.26
CA SER A 79 -3.64 3.87 12.63
C SER A 79 -4.06 2.59 13.38
N ALA A 80 -4.32 2.71 14.68
CA ALA A 80 -4.99 1.64 15.43
C ALA A 80 -6.45 1.43 14.95
N GLY A 81 -7.07 0.32 15.36
CA GLY A 81 -8.45 0.00 15.00
C GLY A 81 -8.55 -1.08 13.91
N ASP A 82 -9.77 -1.33 13.45
CA ASP A 82 -10.06 -2.24 12.35
C ASP A 82 -9.67 -1.64 10.98
N LEU A 83 -9.84 -2.42 9.90
CA LEU A 83 -9.48 -1.98 8.56
C LEU A 83 -10.29 -0.77 8.09
N GLY A 84 -11.58 -0.72 8.41
CA GLY A 84 -12.47 0.39 8.04
C GLY A 84 -12.05 1.68 8.73
N GLU A 85 -11.79 1.62 10.03
CA GLU A 85 -11.30 2.76 10.82
C GLU A 85 -9.96 3.28 10.28
N ARG A 86 -9.04 2.39 9.93
CA ARG A 86 -7.73 2.77 9.35
C ARG A 86 -7.89 3.47 8.00
N MET A 87 -8.75 2.96 7.12
CA MET A 87 -9.02 3.59 5.83
C MET A 87 -9.69 4.96 6.03
N ALA A 88 -10.67 5.06 6.91
CA ALA A 88 -11.36 6.31 7.22
C ALA A 88 -10.39 7.39 7.73
N ARG A 89 -9.44 7.02 8.61
CA ARG A 89 -8.40 7.96 9.08
C ARG A 89 -7.45 8.37 7.96
N ALA A 90 -6.98 7.43 7.14
CA ALA A 90 -6.11 7.76 6.00
C ALA A 90 -6.78 8.70 4.97
N PHE A 91 -8.08 8.50 4.70
CA PHE A 91 -8.85 9.43 3.88
C PHE A 91 -9.00 10.80 4.56
N SER A 92 -9.34 10.82 5.84
CA SER A 92 -9.51 12.07 6.60
C SER A 92 -8.24 12.92 6.59
N GLU A 93 -7.07 12.32 6.80
CA GLU A 93 -5.77 13.01 6.74
C GLU A 93 -5.49 13.59 5.35
N CYS A 94 -5.83 12.87 4.28
CA CYS A 94 -5.66 13.37 2.92
C CYS A 94 -6.59 14.54 2.60
N LEU A 95 -7.85 14.46 3.02
CA LEU A 95 -8.88 15.46 2.74
C LEU A 95 -8.74 16.74 3.57
N GLN A 96 -8.00 16.70 4.69
CA GLN A 96 -7.66 17.89 5.48
C GLN A 96 -6.62 18.80 4.81
N SER A 97 -5.95 18.35 3.74
CA SER A 97 -4.98 19.16 3.01
C SER A 97 -5.64 20.36 2.33
N LYS A 98 -4.97 21.52 2.29
CA LYS A 98 -5.48 22.71 1.60
C LYS A 98 -5.65 22.43 0.10
N GLY A 99 -6.84 22.69 -0.43
CA GLY A 99 -7.19 22.55 -1.85
C GLY A 99 -8.00 21.29 -2.19
N LYS A 100 -8.39 21.15 -3.46
CA LYS A 100 -9.19 20.00 -3.92
C LYS A 100 -8.30 18.74 -4.01
N VAL A 101 -8.47 17.83 -3.06
CA VAL A 101 -7.79 16.52 -3.04
C VAL A 101 -8.77 15.41 -3.40
N ARG A 102 -8.35 14.54 -4.32
CA ARG A 102 -9.01 13.26 -4.58
C ARG A 102 -8.07 12.16 -4.10
N ALA A 103 -8.60 11.21 -3.35
CA ALA A 103 -7.81 10.16 -2.73
C ALA A 103 -8.33 8.78 -3.14
N VAL A 104 -7.42 7.88 -3.50
CA VAL A 104 -7.72 6.48 -3.79
C VAL A 104 -6.86 5.61 -2.89
N ILE A 105 -7.47 4.62 -2.25
CA ILE A 105 -6.78 3.57 -1.48
C ILE A 105 -6.88 2.27 -2.28
N ILE A 106 -5.75 1.59 -2.43
CA ILE A 106 -5.69 0.20 -2.93
C ILE A 106 -4.97 -0.69 -1.92
N GLY A 107 -5.24 -1.99 -1.95
CA GLY A 107 -4.45 -2.99 -1.23
C GLY A 107 -3.19 -3.39 -1.99
N SER A 108 -2.25 -4.04 -1.32
CA SER A 108 -1.03 -4.61 -1.92
C SER A 108 -1.16 -6.07 -2.37
N ASP A 109 -2.40 -6.56 -2.48
CA ASP A 109 -2.71 -7.98 -2.73
C ASP A 109 -2.97 -8.32 -4.20
N SER A 110 -3.02 -7.31 -5.07
CA SER A 110 -3.35 -7.40 -6.50
C SER A 110 -2.24 -6.73 -7.36
N PRO A 111 -1.06 -7.36 -7.48
CA PRO A 111 0.10 -6.77 -8.20
C PRO A 111 -0.12 -6.59 -9.71
N ASP A 112 -1.17 -7.21 -10.23
CA ASP A 112 -1.63 -7.16 -11.61
C ASP A 112 -2.77 -6.16 -11.84
N LEU A 113 -3.22 -5.42 -10.82
CA LEU A 113 -4.24 -4.38 -10.94
C LEU A 113 -3.84 -3.36 -12.03
N PRO A 114 -4.63 -3.21 -13.12
CA PRO A 114 -4.29 -2.27 -14.18
C PRO A 114 -4.22 -0.83 -13.67
N ALA A 115 -3.21 -0.09 -14.09
CA ALA A 115 -2.97 1.28 -13.62
C ALA A 115 -4.09 2.22 -14.11
N GLU A 116 -4.62 1.98 -15.31
CA GLU A 116 -5.72 2.73 -15.91
C GLU A 116 -6.97 2.73 -15.02
N TRP A 117 -7.30 1.61 -14.36
CA TRP A 117 -8.48 1.54 -13.47
C TRP A 117 -8.30 2.42 -12.24
N VAL A 118 -7.07 2.57 -11.76
CA VAL A 118 -6.75 3.44 -10.63
C VAL A 118 -6.73 4.92 -11.06
N VAL A 119 -6.33 5.20 -12.30
CA VAL A 119 -6.44 6.54 -12.89
C VAL A 119 -7.91 6.95 -13.00
N ASP A 120 -8.76 6.08 -13.55
CA ASP A 120 -10.19 6.33 -13.71
C ASP A 120 -10.90 6.54 -12.36
N ALA A 121 -10.44 5.86 -11.30
CA ALA A 121 -10.97 6.03 -9.95
C ALA A 121 -10.74 7.44 -9.36
N PHE A 122 -9.92 8.29 -9.99
CA PHE A 122 -9.75 9.69 -9.60
C PHE A 122 -10.71 10.67 -10.29
N GLU A 123 -11.57 10.24 -11.20
CA GLU A 123 -12.52 11.16 -11.86
C GLU A 123 -13.85 11.28 -11.11
#